data_AF-A0A6I1ZX53-F1
#
_entry.id   AF-A0A6I1ZX53-F1
#
_cell.length_a   1.000
_cell.length_b   1.000
_cell.length_c   1.000
_cell.angle_alpha   90.00
_cell.angle_beta   90.00
_cell.angle_gamma   90.00
#
_symmetry.space_group_name_H-M   'P 1'
#
loop_
_entity.id
_entity.type
_entity.pdbx_description
1 polymer ?
#
loop_
_entity_poly.entity_id
_entity_poly.type
_entity_poly.pdbx_seq_one_letter_code
_entity_poly.pdbx_strand_id
1 'polypeptide(L)'
;MKIGVISDTHVQTMEDIPWSILNALEDVDLIIHAGDFTERAVFEGFRELGEVKAVYGNMDSGELKRMLPDKRIIDVERRQVGLVHGSGGPWGMEE
;
A
#
# COMPACT_ATOMS: atom_id res chain seq x y z
N MET A 1 16.53 -8.52 -5.19
CA MET A 1 15.10 -8.18 -5.09
C MET A 1 14.94 -6.67 -5.05
N LYS A 2 14.09 -6.10 -5.89
CA LYS A 2 13.73 -4.68 -5.92
C LYS A 2 12.30 -4.52 -5.42
N ILE A 3 12.09 -3.62 -4.45
CA ILE A 3 10.80 -3.42 -3.79
C ILE A 3 10.37 -1.98 -4.03
N GLY A 4 9.17 -1.80 -4.60
CA GLY A 4 8.52 -0.50 -4.69
C GLY A 4 7.75 -0.22 -3.41
N VAL A 5 7.99 0.91 -2.75
CA VAL A 5 7.28 1.30 -1.53
C VAL A 5 6.55 2.62 -1.79
N ILE A 6 5.24 2.62 -1.61
CA ILE A 6 4.37 3.79 -1.79
C ILE A 6 3.33 3.86 -0.67
N SER A 7 2.66 4.98 -0.53
CA SER A 7 1.57 5.20 0.43
C SER A 7 0.71 6.37 -0.02
N ASP A 8 -0.44 6.57 0.63
CA ASP A 8 -1.22 7.80 0.50
C ASP A 8 -1.58 8.16 -0.94
N THR A 9 -1.88 7.14 -1.75
CA THR A 9 -2.15 7.34 -3.18
C THR A 9 -3.34 8.27 -3.39
N HIS A 10 -4.41 8.17 -2.58
CA HIS A 10 -5.54 9.13 -2.57
C HIS A 10 -6.12 9.43 -3.96
N VAL A 11 -6.32 8.38 -4.77
CA VAL A 11 -6.94 8.48 -6.09
C VAL A 11 -8.18 7.61 -6.20
N GLN A 12 -9.07 7.93 -7.13
CA GLN A 12 -10.28 7.15 -7.36
C GLN A 12 -10.06 6.03 -8.39
N THR A 13 -9.13 6.23 -9.33
CA THR A 13 -8.84 5.28 -10.40
C THR A 13 -7.33 5.13 -10.63
N MET A 14 -6.91 4.03 -11.26
CA MET A 14 -5.50 3.84 -11.63
C MET A 14 -5.00 4.88 -12.65
N GLU A 15 -5.90 5.44 -13.47
CA GLU A 15 -5.56 6.45 -14.49
C GLU A 15 -5.14 7.79 -13.88
N ASP A 16 -5.57 8.06 -12.65
CA ASP A 16 -5.20 9.27 -11.90
C ASP A 16 -3.76 9.20 -11.37
N ILE A 17 -3.16 8.01 -11.33
CA ILE A 17 -1.78 7.83 -10.86
C ILE A 17 -0.82 8.29 -11.96
N PRO A 18 0.16 9.18 -11.65
CA PRO A 18 1.15 9.59 -12.62
C PRO A 18 1.85 8.40 -13.28
N TRP A 19 1.91 8.40 -14.61
CA TRP A 19 2.51 7.31 -15.39
C TRP A 19 3.95 6.99 -14.97
N SER A 20 4.72 7.98 -14.52
CA SER A 20 6.08 7.78 -14.02
C SER A 20 6.13 6.88 -12.78
N ILE A 21 5.11 6.91 -11.91
CA ILE A 21 5.01 6.03 -10.74
C ILE A 21 4.66 4.61 -11.20
N LEU A 22 3.66 4.47 -12.08
CA LEU A 22 3.26 3.17 -12.63
C LEU A 22 4.43 2.47 -13.33
N ASN A 23 5.12 3.18 -14.22
CA ASN A 23 6.30 2.67 -14.92
C ASN A 23 7.44 2.32 -13.96
N ALA A 24 7.62 3.05 -12.86
CA ALA A 24 8.63 2.71 -11.85
C ALA A 24 8.28 1.42 -11.08
N LEU A 25 6.99 1.10 -10.94
CA LEU A 25 6.49 -0.09 -10.26
C LEU A 25 6.42 -1.33 -11.16
N GLU A 26 6.44 -1.19 -12.49
CA GLU A 26 6.47 -2.35 -13.40
C GLU A 26 7.76 -3.19 -13.27
N ASP A 27 8.88 -2.57 -12.89
CA ASP A 27 10.19 -3.22 -12.78
C ASP A 27 10.54 -3.60 -11.32
N VAL A 28 9.54 -3.83 -10.46
CA VAL A 28 9.76 -4.28 -9.07
C VAL A 28 9.24 -5.69 -8.86
N ASP A 29 9.93 -6.45 -8.00
CA ASP A 29 9.53 -7.82 -7.65
C ASP A 29 8.34 -7.83 -6.65
N LEU A 30 8.20 -6.74 -5.88
CA LEU A 30 7.20 -6.61 -4.83
C LEU A 30 6.81 -5.14 -4.64
N ILE A 31 5.50 -4.88 -4.58
CA ILE A 31 4.92 -3.59 -4.22
C ILE A 31 4.48 -3.64 -2.76
N ILE A 32 4.96 -2.71 -1.95
CA ILE A 32 4.50 -2.47 -0.58
C ILE A 32 3.73 -1.15 -0.55
N HIS A 33 2.48 -1.20 -0.12
CA HIS A 33 1.65 0.00 0.02
C HIS A 33 1.21 0.22 1.47
N ALA A 34 1.58 1.34 2.07
CA ALA A 34 1.27 1.63 3.47
C ALA A 34 -0.15 2.18 3.69
N GLY A 35 -1.15 1.77 2.89
CA GLY A 35 -2.54 2.21 3.01
C GLY A 35 -2.87 3.56 2.35
N ASP A 36 -4.15 3.91 2.40
CA ASP A 36 -4.74 5.12 1.80
C ASP A 36 -4.79 5.08 0.25
N PHE A 37 -5.33 3.98 -0.26
CA PHE A 37 -5.78 3.83 -1.66
C PHE A 37 -7.08 4.59 -1.94
N THR A 38 -7.94 4.74 -0.92
CA THR A 38 -9.32 5.25 -0.93
C THR A 38 -10.34 4.29 -1.54
N GLU A 39 -10.12 3.84 -2.79
CA GLU A 39 -11.06 3.01 -3.54
C GLU A 39 -10.55 1.58 -3.77
N ARG A 40 -11.46 0.59 -3.70
CA ARG A 40 -11.09 -0.82 -3.93
C ARG A 40 -10.50 -1.05 -5.32
N ALA A 41 -11.03 -0.37 -6.33
CA ALA A 41 -10.59 -0.52 -7.72
C ALA A 41 -9.11 -0.18 -7.89
N VAL A 42 -8.60 0.80 -7.13
CA VAL A 42 -7.19 1.19 -7.14
C VAL A 42 -6.33 0.07 -6.55
N PHE A 43 -6.72 -0.50 -5.42
CA PHE A 43 -6.01 -1.64 -4.84
C PHE A 43 -5.95 -2.84 -5.78
N GLU A 44 -7.06 -3.20 -6.43
CA GLU A 44 -7.08 -4.31 -7.39
C GLU A 44 -6.22 -3.98 -8.62
N GLY A 45 -6.23 -2.72 -9.09
CA GLY A 45 -5.35 -2.27 -10.16
C GLY A 45 -3.86 -2.41 -9.84
N PHE A 46 -3.43 -2.09 -8.61
CA PHE A 46 -2.06 -2.38 -8.18
C PHE A 46 -1.75 -3.88 -8.18
N ARG A 47 -2.73 -4.76 -7.89
CA ARG A 47 -2.54 -6.22 -7.95
C ARG A 47 -2.45 -6.76 -9.36
N GLU A 48 -2.97 -6.03 -10.34
CA GLU A 48 -2.78 -6.35 -11.76
C GLU A 48 -1.36 -5.98 -12.23
N LEU A 49 -0.74 -4.96 -11.64
CA LEU A 49 0.66 -4.59 -11.94
C LEU A 49 1.67 -5.61 -11.40
N GLY A 50 1.41 -6.24 -10.26
CA GLY A 50 2.33 -7.21 -9.67
C GLY A 50 1.93 -7.70 -8.28
N GLU A 51 2.89 -8.32 -7.58
CA GLU A 51 2.65 -8.76 -6.21
C GLU A 51 2.56 -7.56 -5.26
N VAL A 52 1.44 -7.44 -4.54
CA VAL A 52 1.20 -6.34 -3.60
C VAL A 52 1.06 -6.86 -2.17
N LYS A 53 1.78 -6.25 -1.23
CA LYS A 53 1.53 -6.34 0.21
C LYS A 53 1.09 -4.97 0.72
N ALA A 54 -0.07 -4.92 1.35
CA ALA A 54 -0.62 -3.66 1.83
C ALA A 54 -1.30 -3.81 3.19
N VAL A 55 -1.46 -2.67 3.85
CA VAL A 55 -2.35 -2.43 4.98
C VAL A 55 -3.39 -1.41 4.56
N TYR A 56 -4.50 -1.29 5.29
CA TYR A 56 -5.41 -0.16 5.09
C TYR A 56 -4.92 1.09 5.83
N GLY A 57 -5.27 2.26 5.29
CA GLY A 57 -5.13 3.55 5.93
C GLY A 57 -6.46 4.13 6.44
N ASN A 58 -6.42 5.33 7.03
CA ASN A 58 -7.62 5.90 7.64
C ASN A 58 -8.67 6.36 6.61
N MET A 59 -8.23 6.75 5.41
CA MET A 59 -9.10 7.20 4.32
C MET A 59 -9.65 6.07 3.45
N ASP A 60 -9.14 4.84 3.63
CA ASP A 60 -9.63 3.69 2.90
C ASP A 60 -11.09 3.36 3.21
N SER A 61 -11.81 2.99 2.15
CA SER A 61 -13.21 2.57 2.23
C SER A 61 -13.40 1.39 3.19
N GLY A 62 -14.62 1.25 3.72
CA GLY A 62 -14.96 0.12 4.61
C GLY A 62 -14.77 -1.25 3.94
N GLU A 63 -14.80 -1.32 2.61
CA GLU A 63 -14.51 -2.53 1.86
C GLU A 63 -13.01 -2.88 1.91
N LEU A 64 -12.13 -1.92 1.65
CA LEU A 64 -10.69 -2.09 1.77
C LEU A 64 -10.27 -2.50 3.19
N LYS A 65 -10.87 -1.87 4.21
CA LYS A 65 -10.62 -2.22 5.63
C LYS A 65 -11.05 -3.64 6.01
N ARG A 66 -11.91 -4.29 5.21
CA ARG A 66 -12.26 -5.72 5.37
C ARG A 66 -11.31 -6.65 4.61
N MET A 67 -10.66 -6.16 3.56
CA MET A 67 -9.76 -6.95 2.71
C MET A 67 -8.31 -6.89 3.17
N LEU A 68 -7.89 -5.76 3.71
CA LEU A 68 -6.54 -5.49 4.16
C LEU A 68 -6.50 -5.52 5.70
N PRO A 69 -5.37 -5.95 6.30
CA PRO A 69 -5.15 -5.80 7.72
C PRO A 69 -4.74 -4.36 8.06
N ASP A 70 -4.84 -4.00 9.33
CA ASP A 70 -4.34 -2.76 9.92
C ASP A 70 -2.80 -2.73 9.99
N LYS A 71 -2.20 -3.90 10.23
CA LYS A 71 -0.76 -4.11 10.27
C LYS A 71 -0.36 -5.43 9.64
N ARG A 72 0.87 -5.48 9.13
CA ARG A 72 1.43 -6.68 8.50
C ARG A 72 2.94 -6.76 8.75
N ILE A 73 3.44 -7.97 8.99
CA ILE A 73 4.87 -8.26 8.89
C ILE A 73 5.09 -8.95 7.55
N ILE A 74 6.05 -8.47 6.78
CA ILE A 74 6.43 -8.98 5.47
C ILE A 74 7.83 -9.56 5.59
N ASP A 75 7.97 -10.86 5.34
CA ASP A 75 9.28 -11.50 5.24
C ASP A 75 9.88 -11.23 3.87
N VAL A 76 11.04 -10.57 3.85
CA VAL A 76 11.81 -10.25 2.65
C VAL A 76 13.18 -10.88 2.81
N GLU A 77 13.42 -11.99 2.10
CA GLU A 77 14.63 -12.80 2.21
C GLU A 77 14.92 -13.21 3.67
N ARG A 78 15.91 -12.58 4.33
CA ARG A 78 16.30 -12.84 5.73
C ARG A 78 15.95 -11.68 6.68
N ARG A 79 15.06 -10.78 6.25
CA ARG A 79 14.65 -9.60 7.01
C ARG A 79 13.13 -9.57 7.15
N GLN A 80 12.66 -9.02 8.25
CA GLN A 80 11.24 -8.76 8.48
C GLN A 80 10.97 -7.27 8.35
N VAL A 81 9.95 -6.91 7.58
CA VAL A 81 9.49 -5.53 7.40
C VAL A 81 8.15 -5.38 8.08
N GLY A 82 8.07 -4.56 9.11
CA GLY A 82 6.81 -4.14 9.72
C GLY A 82 6.14 -3.08 8.87
N LEU A 83 4.85 -3.28 8.57
CA LEU A 83 4.03 -2.36 7.79
C LEU A 83 2.80 -1.97 8.61
N VAL A 84 2.62 -0.67 8.77
CA VAL A 84 1.47 0.00 9.38
C VAL A 84 1.31 1.35 8.69
N HIS A 85 0.08 1.79 8.44
CA HIS A 85 -0.17 3.13 7.88
C HIS A 85 0.16 4.22 8.91
N GLY A 86 -0.21 3.96 10.16
CA GLY A 86 -0.21 4.95 11.23
C GLY A 86 -1.51 5.77 11.21
N SER A 87 -1.97 6.18 12.38
CA SER A 87 -3.04 7.17 12.51
C SER A 87 -2.95 7.80 13.89
N GLY A 88 -3.20 9.10 14.01
CA GLY A 88 -3.10 9.83 15.27
C GLY A 88 -2.28 11.11 15.20
N GLY A 89 -2.07 11.76 16.34
CA GLY A 89 -1.27 12.99 16.44
C GLY A 89 0.24 12.73 16.31
N PRO A 90 1.06 13.79 16.17
CA PRO A 90 2.52 13.67 16.02
C PRO A 90 3.25 13.05 17.23
N TRP A 91 2.53 12.81 18.33
CA TRP A 91 3.01 12.20 19.57
C TRP A 91 2.17 10.97 19.87
N GLY A 92 2.81 9.89 20.36
CA GLY A 92 2.10 8.68 20.79
C GLY A 92 1.82 7.65 19.70
N MET A 93 2.57 7.68 18.59
CA MET A 93 2.61 6.55 17.63
C MET A 93 3.40 5.37 18.22
N GLU A 94 2.93 4.84 19.35
CA GLU A 94 3.28 3.51 19.82
C GLU A 94 1.97 2.70 19.79
N GLU A 95 1.81 1.83 18.77
CA GLU A 95 1.04 0.55 18.82
C GLU A 95 1.06 -0.24 17.50
#